data_AF-A0A9F7R1V8-F1
#
_entry.id   AF-A0A9F7R1V8-F1
#
_cell.length_a   1.000
_cell.length_b   1.000
_cell.length_c   1.000
_cell.angle_alpha   90.00
_cell.angle_beta   90.00
_cell.angle_gamma   90.00
#
_symmetry.space_group_name_H-M   'P 1'
#
loop_
_entity.id
_entity.type
_entity.pdbx_description
1 polymer ?
#
loop_
_entity_poly.entity_id
_entity_poly.type
_entity_poly.pdbx_seq_one_letter_code
_entity_poly.pdbx_strand_id
1 'polypeptide(L)'
;MIALENSTLTGKSFTKKMNIHKLKKGRGEPYPLEIVDIMGIESTDGGIKHEDIIKAFLGHISDEYIFNPGAAITDHDPKYKKNPTLRDKVHCLVCILSADSVSRMDDKVFDELRLVRESASLLGISQVIVMTKVDKACETVSQDLNKIYYSKKIKEKVDNCNDNMGIPLNAIYPVKNYSESIIQDLAIDMLLLTALRDILNFANDYVERELEKDEA
;
A
#
# COMPACT_ATOMS: atom_id res chain seq x y z
N MET A 1 -6.04 1.90 15.37
CA MET A 1 -5.70 2.69 14.18
C MET A 1 -7.03 3.10 13.56
N ILE A 2 -7.35 4.39 13.51
CA ILE A 2 -8.55 4.87 12.82
C ILE A 2 -8.11 5.08 11.37
N ALA A 3 -8.53 4.20 10.47
CA ALA A 3 -8.35 4.43 9.04
C ALA A 3 -9.31 5.56 8.63
N LEU A 4 -8.77 6.74 8.35
CA LEU A 4 -9.54 7.85 7.82
C LEU A 4 -9.66 7.64 6.31
N GLU A 5 -10.81 7.12 5.87
CA GLU A 5 -11.09 6.94 4.44
C GLU A 5 -11.47 8.28 3.80
N ASN A 6 -10.93 8.53 2.61
CA ASN A 6 -11.38 9.62 1.76
C ASN A 6 -12.85 9.43 1.35
N SER A 7 -13.65 10.49 1.43
CA SER A 7 -14.92 10.53 0.71
C SER A 7 -14.62 10.61 -0.79
N THR A 8 -15.36 9.86 -1.60
CA THR A 8 -15.20 9.73 -3.06
C THR A 8 -15.35 11.04 -3.85
N LEU A 9 -15.59 12.17 -3.17
CA LEU A 9 -15.98 13.44 -3.79
C LEU A 9 -14.81 14.39 -4.13
N THR A 10 -13.62 14.23 -3.54
CA THR A 10 -12.59 15.29 -3.64
C THR A 10 -11.41 14.97 -4.55
N GLY A 11 -11.21 13.70 -4.95
CA GLY A 11 -10.06 13.28 -5.77
C GLY A 11 -8.68 13.57 -5.14
N LYS A 12 -8.65 14.01 -3.88
CA LYS A 12 -7.48 14.50 -3.16
C LYS A 12 -7.17 13.59 -2.00
N SER A 13 -5.91 13.25 -1.80
CA SER A 13 -5.44 12.43 -0.68
C SER A 13 -5.72 13.10 0.67
N PHE A 14 -6.24 12.32 1.62
CA PHE A 14 -6.42 12.76 3.01
C PHE A 14 -5.08 12.86 3.74
N THR A 15 -4.24 11.84 3.60
CA THR A 15 -2.91 11.80 4.18
C THR A 15 -2.02 12.81 3.45
N LYS A 16 -1.50 13.80 4.17
CA LYS A 16 -0.56 14.81 3.64
C LYS A 16 0.86 14.70 4.23
N LYS A 17 1.03 13.84 5.22
CA LYS A 17 2.31 13.60 5.90
C LYS A 17 2.64 12.12 5.90
N MET A 18 3.93 11.79 6.00
CA MET A 18 4.36 10.42 6.26
C MET A 18 4.09 10.07 7.72
N ASN A 19 3.39 8.97 7.96
CA ASN A 19 3.14 8.44 9.31
C ASN A 19 3.71 7.03 9.43
N ILE A 20 4.56 6.81 10.42
CA ILE A 20 5.11 5.48 10.73
C ILE A 20 4.35 4.87 11.91
N HIS A 21 3.53 3.88 11.62
CA HIS A 21 2.71 3.19 12.61
C HIS A 21 3.41 1.94 13.14
N LYS A 22 3.68 1.92 14.45
CA LYS A 22 4.24 0.75 15.15
C LYS A 22 3.16 0.01 15.91
N LEU A 23 3.04 -1.29 15.67
CA LEU A 23 2.08 -2.13 16.39
C LEU A 23 2.67 -2.53 17.76
N LYS A 24 1.90 -2.34 18.84
CA LYS A 24 2.34 -2.65 20.21
C LYS A 24 1.79 -3.97 20.71
N LYS A 25 2.62 -4.76 21.41
CA LYS A 25 2.19 -5.96 22.14
C LYS A 25 1.57 -5.57 23.50
N GLY A 26 0.48 -4.81 23.48
CA GLY A 26 -0.13 -4.25 24.71
C GLY A 26 0.84 -3.34 25.46
N ARG A 27 1.25 -3.75 26.67
CA ARG A 27 2.27 -3.04 27.48
C ARG A 27 3.72 -3.48 27.20
N GLY A 28 3.94 -4.44 26.31
CA GLY A 28 5.26 -4.94 25.95
C GLY A 28 5.92 -4.16 24.81
N GLU A 29 7.08 -4.64 24.39
CA GLU A 29 7.82 -4.12 23.23
C GLU A 29 6.95 -4.14 21.95
N PRO A 30 7.17 -3.19 21.03
CA PRO A 30 6.53 -3.21 19.73
C PRO A 30 6.84 -4.49 18.95
N TYR A 31 5.91 -4.92 18.10
CA TYR A 31 6.25 -5.89 17.06
C TYR A 31 7.35 -5.31 16.15
N PRO A 32 8.22 -6.15 15.58
CA PRO A 32 9.20 -5.73 14.57
C PRO A 32 8.50 -5.46 13.22
N LEU A 33 7.46 -4.62 13.24
CA LEU A 33 6.62 -4.26 12.11
C LEU A 33 6.29 -2.78 12.21
N GLU A 34 6.61 -2.06 11.16
CA GLU A 34 6.27 -0.66 10.96
C GLU A 34 5.47 -0.54 9.66
N ILE A 35 4.30 0.11 9.71
CA ILE A 35 3.49 0.42 8.53
C ILE A 35 3.71 1.89 8.22
N VAL A 36 4.24 2.18 7.03
CA VAL A 36 4.49 3.54 6.57
C VAL A 36 3.31 3.99 5.71
N ASP A 37 2.47 4.87 6.26
CA ASP A 37 1.38 5.52 5.53
C ASP A 37 1.88 6.83 4.90
N ILE A 38 1.63 6.99 3.60
CA ILE A 38 2.10 8.14 2.81
C ILE A 38 0.94 8.81 2.08
N MET A 39 1.21 10.02 1.59
CA MET A 39 0.28 10.72 0.73
C MET A 39 0.04 9.96 -0.58
N GLY A 40 -1.20 9.99 -1.06
CA GLY A 40 -1.63 9.29 -2.26
C GLY A 40 -1.20 9.98 -3.56
N ILE A 41 -1.19 9.21 -4.64
CA ILE A 41 -1.02 9.69 -6.01
C ILE A 41 -2.35 10.29 -6.49
N GLU A 42 -2.29 11.43 -7.17
CA GLU A 42 -3.45 12.15 -7.71
C GLU A 42 -3.21 12.44 -9.19
N SER A 43 -4.27 12.51 -10.02
CA SER A 43 -4.15 12.82 -11.46
C SER A 43 -3.80 14.28 -11.77
N THR A 44 -3.77 15.13 -10.74
CA THR A 44 -3.45 16.56 -10.82
C THR A 44 -2.26 16.86 -9.92
N ASP A 45 -1.67 18.06 -10.03
CA ASP A 45 -0.47 18.51 -9.30
C ASP A 45 -0.61 18.58 -7.75
N GLY A 46 -1.63 17.93 -7.18
CA GLY A 46 -1.88 17.86 -5.75
C GLY A 46 -1.33 16.62 -5.05
N GLY A 47 -0.84 15.61 -5.78
CA GLY A 47 -0.37 14.32 -5.24
C GLY A 47 1.07 14.31 -4.73
N ILE A 48 1.47 13.19 -4.12
CA ILE A 48 2.87 12.94 -3.72
C ILE A 48 3.79 12.92 -4.95
N LYS A 49 5.03 13.38 -4.80
CA LYS A 49 6.05 13.30 -5.84
C LYS A 49 6.67 11.91 -5.91
N HIS A 50 6.90 11.41 -7.12
CA HIS A 50 7.54 10.13 -7.35
C HIS A 50 8.91 10.04 -6.66
N GLU A 51 9.70 11.11 -6.67
CA GLU A 51 11.01 11.17 -6.03
C GLU A 51 10.92 11.05 -4.50
N ASP A 52 9.83 11.54 -3.89
CA ASP A 52 9.61 11.38 -2.46
C ASP A 52 9.26 9.93 -2.12
N ILE A 53 8.51 9.23 -2.98
CA ILE A 53 8.25 7.79 -2.81
C ILE A 53 9.56 7.00 -2.85
N ILE A 54 10.45 7.26 -3.83
CA ILE A 54 11.75 6.59 -3.90
C ILE A 54 12.60 6.88 -2.65
N LYS A 55 12.63 8.14 -2.19
CA LYS A 55 13.35 8.50 -0.96
C LYS A 55 12.76 7.80 0.27
N ALA A 56 11.44 7.63 0.33
CA ALA A 56 10.79 6.84 1.36
C ALA A 56 11.20 5.36 1.28
N PHE A 57 11.24 4.77 0.08
CA PHE A 57 11.72 3.39 -0.11
C PHE A 57 13.14 3.18 0.42
N LEU A 58 14.00 4.16 0.19
CA LEU A 58 15.39 4.14 0.64
C LEU A 58 15.58 4.54 2.11
N GLY A 59 14.52 4.90 2.83
CA GLY A 59 14.57 5.29 4.24
C GLY A 59 15.08 6.71 4.51
N HIS A 60 15.11 7.56 3.49
CA HIS A 60 15.60 8.93 3.59
C HIS A 60 14.60 9.92 4.16
N ILE A 61 13.33 9.55 4.36
CA ILE A 61 12.31 10.44 4.92
C ILE A 61 12.02 10.00 6.35
N SER A 62 12.00 10.95 7.29
CA SER A 62 11.68 10.69 8.70
C SER A 62 10.18 10.86 8.98
N ASP A 63 9.68 10.17 10.01
CA ASP A 63 8.28 10.25 10.46
C ASP A 63 7.79 11.69 10.61
N GLU A 64 6.52 11.94 10.34
CA GLU A 64 5.84 13.24 10.38
C GLU A 64 6.36 14.28 9.35
N TYR A 65 7.08 13.86 8.30
CA TYR A 65 7.38 14.74 7.16
C TYR A 65 6.10 15.11 6.40
N ILE A 66 5.89 16.39 6.11
CA ILE A 66 4.74 16.88 5.33
C ILE A 66 5.16 16.95 3.87
N PHE A 67 4.48 16.20 3.00
CA PHE A 67 4.79 16.18 1.57
C PHE A 67 4.42 17.52 0.91
N ASN A 68 5.30 17.98 0.02
CA ASN A 68 5.07 19.17 -0.78
C ASN A 68 4.71 18.76 -2.23
N PRO A 69 3.45 18.96 -2.67
CA PRO A 69 3.05 18.63 -4.04
C PRO A 69 3.77 19.45 -5.12
N GLY A 70 4.46 20.54 -4.76
CA GLY A 70 5.24 21.35 -5.68
C GLY A 70 6.69 20.89 -5.88
N ALA A 71 7.28 20.20 -4.90
CA ALA A 71 8.70 19.81 -4.95
C ALA A 71 9.01 18.68 -3.97
N ALA A 72 9.90 17.77 -4.37
CA ALA A 72 10.38 16.68 -3.53
C ALA A 72 11.31 17.18 -2.41
N ILE A 73 11.40 16.44 -1.31
CA ILE A 73 12.30 16.70 -0.18
C ILE A 73 13.77 16.78 -0.65
N THR A 74 14.58 17.63 -0.03
CA THR A 74 16.02 17.74 -0.30
C THR A 74 16.83 17.33 0.92
N ASP A 75 18.13 17.10 0.74
CA ASP A 75 19.04 16.71 1.83
C ASP A 75 19.34 17.84 2.84
N HIS A 76 18.83 19.04 2.58
CA HIS A 76 18.81 20.19 3.48
C HIS A 76 17.61 20.19 4.43
N ASP A 77 16.58 19.39 4.16
CA ASP A 77 15.39 19.32 5.00
C ASP A 77 15.73 18.62 6.34
N PRO A 78 15.33 19.16 7.51
CA PRO A 78 15.56 18.52 8.80
C PRO A 78 14.97 17.11 8.95
N LYS A 79 13.94 16.76 8.16
CA LYS A 79 13.34 15.43 8.12
C LYS A 79 14.03 14.49 7.13
N TYR A 80 15.03 14.95 6.39
CA TYR A 80 15.82 14.09 5.51
C TYR A 80 16.91 13.33 6.27
N LYS A 81 16.84 12.01 6.23
CA LYS A 81 17.83 11.10 6.82
C LYS A 81 18.94 10.82 5.82
N LYS A 82 20.13 11.40 6.04
CA LYS A 82 21.28 11.27 5.12
C LYS A 82 21.81 9.84 4.98
N ASN A 83 21.91 9.13 6.10
CA ASN A 83 22.47 7.77 6.15
C ASN A 83 21.41 6.81 6.71
N PRO A 84 20.46 6.36 5.89
CA PRO A 84 19.50 5.34 6.29
C PRO A 84 20.19 3.98 6.47
N THR A 85 19.63 3.18 7.36
CA THR A 85 20.00 1.78 7.60
C THR A 85 18.94 0.85 7.01
N LEU A 86 19.19 -0.47 6.99
CA LEU A 86 18.19 -1.44 6.53
C LEU A 86 16.85 -1.32 7.27
N ARG A 87 16.88 -0.94 8.55
CA ARG A 87 15.67 -0.69 9.37
C ARG A 87 14.81 0.45 8.83
N ASP A 88 15.41 1.43 8.18
CA ASP A 88 14.71 2.62 7.69
C ASP A 88 14.10 2.42 6.30
N LYS A 89 14.61 1.43 5.54
CA LYS A 89 14.16 1.13 4.18
C LYS A 89 12.79 0.45 4.20
N VAL A 90 12.03 0.61 3.13
CA VAL A 90 10.79 -0.14 2.90
C VAL A 90 11.13 -1.54 2.41
N HIS A 91 10.51 -2.55 3.02
CA HIS A 91 10.76 -3.97 2.70
C HIS A 91 9.68 -4.57 1.78
N CYS A 92 8.48 -3.97 1.74
CA CYS A 92 7.39 -4.37 0.86
C CYS A 92 6.54 -3.14 0.50
N LEU A 93 6.24 -2.97 -0.80
CA LEU A 93 5.29 -1.97 -1.28
C LEU A 93 3.87 -2.57 -1.27
N VAL A 94 2.94 -1.87 -0.64
CA VAL A 94 1.51 -2.24 -0.63
C VAL A 94 0.69 -1.13 -1.31
N CYS A 95 0.11 -1.43 -2.47
CA CYS A 95 -0.78 -0.54 -3.19
C CYS A 95 -2.24 -0.82 -2.82
N ILE A 96 -2.95 0.19 -2.32
CA ILE A 96 -4.37 0.07 -1.95
C ILE A 96 -5.22 0.59 -3.11
N LEU A 97 -5.99 -0.31 -3.74
CA LEU A 97 -6.91 0.03 -4.82
C LEU A 97 -8.34 -0.34 -4.43
N SER A 98 -9.34 0.37 -4.95
CA SER A 98 -10.76 0.09 -4.68
C SER A 98 -11.37 -0.62 -5.88
N ALA A 99 -11.91 -1.83 -5.70
CA ALA A 99 -12.56 -2.61 -6.75
C ALA A 99 -13.75 -1.85 -7.39
N ASP A 100 -14.46 -1.03 -6.60
CA ASP A 100 -15.59 -0.24 -7.08
C ASP A 100 -15.15 0.82 -8.10
N SER A 101 -13.96 1.40 -7.94
CA SER A 101 -13.49 2.54 -8.73
C SER A 101 -12.31 2.27 -9.65
N VAL A 102 -11.60 1.14 -9.50
CA VAL A 102 -10.35 0.87 -10.23
C VAL A 102 -10.48 0.98 -11.75
N SER A 103 -11.60 0.49 -12.32
CA SER A 103 -11.87 0.59 -13.76
C SER A 103 -12.23 2.00 -14.25
N ARG A 104 -12.36 2.97 -13.35
CA ARG A 104 -12.65 4.39 -13.64
C ARG A 104 -11.48 5.30 -13.24
N MET A 105 -10.36 4.73 -12.79
CA MET A 105 -9.17 5.52 -12.46
C MET A 105 -8.57 6.11 -13.74
N ASP A 106 -8.04 7.32 -13.62
CA ASP A 106 -7.37 8.02 -14.71
C ASP A 106 -6.08 7.28 -15.09
N ASP A 107 -5.83 7.11 -16.39
CA ASP A 107 -4.63 6.45 -16.92
C ASP A 107 -3.35 7.08 -16.38
N LYS A 108 -3.34 8.40 -16.14
CA LYS A 108 -2.19 9.10 -15.53
C LYS A 108 -1.86 8.58 -14.13
N VAL A 109 -2.87 8.18 -13.35
CA VAL A 109 -2.63 7.58 -12.03
C VAL A 109 -2.01 6.19 -12.19
N PHE A 110 -2.43 5.42 -13.19
CA PHE A 110 -1.78 4.14 -13.49
C PHE A 110 -0.35 4.31 -14.00
N ASP A 111 -0.06 5.33 -14.80
CA ASP A 111 1.30 5.64 -15.25
C ASP A 111 2.23 5.94 -14.06
N GLU A 112 1.79 6.78 -13.12
CA GLU A 112 2.55 7.07 -11.89
C GLU A 112 2.72 5.82 -11.01
N LEU A 113 1.68 5.01 -10.85
CA LEU A 113 1.76 3.75 -10.11
C LEU A 113 2.72 2.74 -10.77
N ARG A 114 2.79 2.69 -12.11
CA ARG A 114 3.75 1.87 -12.85
C ARG A 114 5.18 2.33 -12.60
N LEU A 115 5.44 3.64 -12.63
CA LEU A 115 6.76 4.19 -12.31
C LEU A 115 7.19 3.82 -10.90
N VAL A 116 6.29 3.95 -9.91
CA VAL A 116 6.56 3.55 -8.53
C VAL A 116 6.88 2.06 -8.42
N ARG A 117 6.10 1.21 -9.11
CA ARG A 117 6.33 -0.23 -9.17
C ARG A 117 7.69 -0.57 -9.80
N GLU A 118 8.06 0.10 -10.88
CA GLU A 118 9.36 -0.09 -11.55
C GLU A 118 10.52 0.26 -10.63
N SER A 119 10.43 1.40 -9.94
CA SER A 119 11.40 1.81 -8.92
C SER A 119 11.51 0.79 -7.78
N ALA A 120 10.38 0.27 -7.28
CA ALA A 120 10.37 -0.79 -6.28
C ALA A 120 11.04 -2.08 -6.81
N SER A 121 10.78 -2.44 -8.07
CA SER A 121 11.38 -3.62 -8.72
C SER A 121 12.90 -3.51 -8.84
N LEU A 122 13.40 -2.32 -9.23
CA LEU A 122 14.85 -2.05 -9.31
C LEU A 122 15.54 -2.15 -7.95
N LEU A 123 14.83 -1.81 -6.87
CA LEU A 123 15.30 -1.95 -5.49
C LEU A 123 15.11 -3.37 -4.93
N GLY A 124 14.51 -4.29 -5.69
CA GLY A 124 14.22 -5.66 -5.23
C GLY A 124 13.08 -5.76 -4.22
N ILE A 125 12.31 -4.68 -4.03
CA ILE A 125 11.18 -4.57 -3.10
C ILE A 125 9.98 -5.30 -3.70
N SER A 126 9.43 -6.24 -2.93
CA SER A 126 8.21 -6.96 -3.28
C SER A 126 7.00 -6.02 -3.35
N GLN A 127 6.10 -6.25 -4.31
CA GLN A 127 4.94 -5.39 -4.55
C GLN A 127 3.64 -6.19 -4.42
N VAL A 128 2.70 -5.64 -3.67
CA VAL A 128 1.39 -6.27 -3.40
C VAL A 128 0.28 -5.26 -3.68
N ILE A 129 -0.82 -5.71 -4.28
CA ILE A 129 -2.07 -4.94 -4.35
C ILE A 129 -3.06 -5.50 -3.33
N VAL A 130 -3.60 -4.64 -2.48
CA VAL A 130 -4.78 -4.95 -1.67
C VAL A 130 -5.97 -4.25 -2.33
N MET A 131 -6.82 -5.03 -2.99
CA MET A 131 -7.99 -4.54 -3.72
C MET A 131 -9.22 -4.55 -2.81
N THR A 132 -9.51 -3.39 -2.22
CA THR A 132 -10.57 -3.17 -1.23
C THR A 132 -11.95 -2.97 -1.88
N LYS A 133 -13.01 -2.88 -1.05
CA LYS A 133 -14.40 -2.54 -1.47
C LYS A 133 -14.97 -3.49 -2.52
N VAL A 134 -14.61 -4.77 -2.46
CA VAL A 134 -15.08 -5.83 -3.36
C VAL A 134 -16.59 -6.07 -3.26
N ASP A 135 -17.16 -5.86 -2.07
CA ASP A 135 -18.58 -5.92 -1.79
C ASP A 135 -19.35 -4.82 -2.51
N LYS A 136 -18.80 -3.60 -2.56
CA LYS A 136 -19.39 -2.49 -3.33
C LYS A 136 -19.29 -2.72 -4.84
N ALA A 137 -18.22 -3.38 -5.28
CA ALA A 137 -18.02 -3.70 -6.67
C ALA A 137 -18.97 -4.81 -7.17
N CYS A 138 -19.36 -5.78 -6.34
CA CYS A 138 -20.12 -6.96 -6.78
C CYS A 138 -21.21 -7.37 -5.77
N GLU A 139 -22.47 -7.25 -6.17
CA GLU A 139 -23.63 -7.62 -5.34
C GLU A 139 -23.56 -9.08 -4.85
N THR A 140 -23.16 -10.01 -5.72
CA THR A 140 -22.99 -11.42 -5.35
C THR A 140 -22.00 -11.62 -4.20
N VAL A 141 -20.92 -10.83 -4.17
CA VAL A 141 -19.91 -10.85 -3.10
C VAL A 141 -20.37 -10.07 -1.88
N SER A 142 -21.18 -9.01 -2.07
CA SER A 142 -21.84 -8.31 -0.97
C SER A 142 -22.78 -9.21 -0.18
N GLN A 143 -23.49 -10.13 -0.88
CA GLN A 143 -24.41 -11.09 -0.26
C GLN A 143 -23.67 -12.28 0.36
N ASP A 144 -22.60 -12.75 -0.26
CA ASP A 144 -21.81 -13.89 0.21
C ASP A 144 -20.32 -13.70 -0.16
N LEU A 145 -19.51 -13.33 0.84
CA LEU A 145 -18.09 -13.05 0.67
C LEU A 145 -17.29 -14.28 0.22
N ASN A 146 -17.79 -15.51 0.44
CA ASN A 146 -17.13 -16.73 -0.02
C ASN A 146 -17.09 -16.82 -1.56
N LYS A 147 -17.93 -16.05 -2.25
CA LYS A 147 -17.97 -15.99 -3.72
C LYS A 147 -16.90 -15.07 -4.32
N ILE A 148 -16.04 -14.45 -3.50
CA ILE A 148 -15.03 -13.48 -3.96
C ILE A 148 -14.13 -14.03 -5.09
N TYR A 149 -13.63 -15.26 -4.96
CA TYR A 149 -12.77 -15.91 -5.96
C TYR A 149 -13.54 -16.65 -7.06
N TYR A 150 -14.87 -16.75 -6.95
CA TYR A 150 -15.74 -17.35 -7.97
C TYR A 150 -16.48 -16.29 -8.81
N SER A 151 -16.50 -15.04 -8.34
CA SER A 151 -17.18 -13.94 -9.01
C SER A 151 -16.41 -13.50 -10.25
N LYS A 152 -17.04 -13.65 -11.41
CA LYS A 152 -16.51 -13.14 -12.69
C LYS A 152 -16.20 -11.63 -12.60
N LYS A 153 -17.08 -10.87 -11.94
CA LYS A 153 -16.89 -9.42 -11.78
C LYS A 153 -15.67 -9.07 -10.94
N ILE A 154 -15.40 -9.82 -9.87
CA ILE A 154 -14.16 -9.60 -9.08
C ILE A 154 -12.94 -10.02 -9.89
N LYS A 155 -13.01 -11.15 -10.59
CA LYS A 155 -11.93 -11.58 -11.49
C LYS A 155 -11.58 -10.49 -12.51
N GLU A 156 -12.58 -9.91 -13.18
CA GLU A 156 -12.37 -8.79 -14.12
C GLU A 156 -11.68 -7.58 -13.46
N LYS A 157 -11.95 -7.30 -12.19
CA LYS A 157 -11.27 -6.22 -11.43
C LYS A 157 -9.82 -6.58 -11.07
N VAL A 158 -9.56 -7.84 -10.74
CA VAL A 158 -8.20 -8.36 -10.52
C VAL A 158 -7.40 -8.30 -11.82
N ASP A 159 -7.98 -8.76 -12.93
CA ASP A 159 -7.37 -8.72 -14.26
C ASP A 159 -7.08 -7.26 -14.66
N ASN A 160 -8.01 -6.33 -14.41
CA ASN A 160 -7.78 -4.90 -14.64
C ASN A 160 -6.61 -4.33 -13.81
N CYS A 161 -6.43 -4.76 -12.55
CA CYS A 161 -5.26 -4.40 -11.76
C CYS A 161 -3.98 -4.98 -12.37
N ASN A 162 -3.99 -6.25 -12.78
CA ASN A 162 -2.84 -6.93 -13.38
C ASN A 162 -2.42 -6.27 -14.70
N ASP A 163 -3.36 -6.06 -15.62
CA ASP A 163 -3.09 -5.47 -16.94
C ASP A 163 -2.54 -4.05 -16.81
N ASN A 164 -3.08 -3.27 -15.86
CA ASN A 164 -2.62 -1.90 -15.68
C ASN A 164 -1.32 -1.79 -14.89
N MET A 165 -1.07 -2.63 -13.90
CA MET A 165 0.09 -2.49 -13.02
C MET A 165 1.24 -3.40 -13.41
N GLY A 166 1.00 -4.55 -14.04
CA GLY A 166 1.99 -5.61 -14.25
C GLY A 166 2.31 -6.40 -12.96
N ILE A 167 1.51 -6.25 -11.90
CA ILE A 167 1.65 -7.03 -10.65
C ILE A 167 0.99 -8.40 -10.87
N PRO A 168 1.67 -9.52 -10.56
CA PRO A 168 1.15 -10.86 -10.84
C PRO A 168 -0.12 -11.15 -10.01
N LEU A 169 -1.03 -11.94 -10.58
CA LEU A 169 -2.35 -12.21 -9.98
C LEU A 169 -2.28 -12.77 -8.55
N ASN A 170 -1.23 -13.55 -8.23
CA ASN A 170 -1.01 -14.11 -6.89
C ASN A 170 -0.52 -13.08 -5.85
N ALA A 171 -0.21 -11.85 -6.26
CA ALA A 171 0.12 -10.71 -5.40
C ALA A 171 -1.00 -9.66 -5.37
N ILE A 172 -2.22 -10.02 -5.81
CA ILE A 172 -3.41 -9.17 -5.78
C ILE A 172 -4.42 -9.81 -4.84
N TYR A 173 -4.70 -9.14 -3.72
CA TYR A 173 -5.57 -9.63 -2.65
C TYR A 173 -6.89 -8.87 -2.65
N PRO A 174 -7.98 -9.46 -3.17
CA PRO A 174 -9.30 -8.87 -3.06
C PRO A 174 -9.81 -8.99 -1.61
N VAL A 175 -10.20 -7.88 -0.99
CA VAL A 175 -10.65 -7.83 0.41
C VAL A 175 -11.88 -6.94 0.60
N LYS A 176 -12.66 -7.24 1.63
CA LYS A 176 -13.70 -6.34 2.16
C LYS A 176 -13.14 -5.60 3.38
N ASN A 177 -13.42 -4.31 3.49
CA ASN A 177 -13.01 -3.50 4.66
C ASN A 177 -14.13 -3.45 5.71
N TYR A 178 -13.76 -3.23 6.97
CA TYR A 178 -14.68 -2.84 8.04
C TYR A 178 -15.06 -1.36 7.94
N SER A 179 -15.84 -1.00 6.92
CA SER A 179 -16.28 0.39 6.71
C SER A 179 -17.61 0.72 7.41
N GLU A 180 -18.46 -0.28 7.62
CA GLU A 180 -19.85 -0.10 8.09
C GLU A 180 -20.17 -0.95 9.34
N SER A 181 -19.22 -1.76 9.81
CA SER A 181 -19.37 -2.60 11.00
C SER A 181 -18.12 -2.54 11.86
N ILE A 182 -18.33 -2.52 13.18
CA ILE A 182 -17.29 -2.69 14.20
C ILE A 182 -17.25 -4.12 14.75
N ILE A 183 -18.19 -4.97 14.32
CA ILE A 183 -18.29 -6.38 14.71
C ILE A 183 -17.41 -7.18 13.75
N GLN A 184 -16.56 -8.03 14.32
CA GLN A 184 -15.70 -8.94 13.58
C GLN A 184 -16.52 -9.98 12.81
N ASP A 185 -16.10 -10.22 11.58
CA ASP A 185 -16.63 -11.24 10.69
C ASP A 185 -15.49 -12.16 10.26
N LEU A 186 -15.69 -13.46 10.43
CA LEU A 186 -14.65 -14.45 10.18
C LEU A 186 -14.18 -14.46 8.73
N ALA A 187 -15.08 -14.28 7.76
CA ALA A 187 -14.72 -14.28 6.35
C ALA A 187 -13.91 -13.04 5.96
N ILE A 188 -14.30 -11.87 6.50
CA ILE A 188 -13.53 -10.62 6.33
C ILE A 188 -12.14 -10.78 6.97
N ASP A 189 -12.08 -11.25 8.21
CA ASP A 189 -10.82 -11.43 8.94
C ASP A 189 -9.89 -12.42 8.23
N MET A 190 -10.41 -13.54 7.73
CA MET A 190 -9.60 -14.50 6.97
C MET A 190 -8.94 -13.86 5.74
N LEU A 191 -9.67 -13.04 4.97
CA LEU A 191 -9.11 -12.37 3.79
C LEU A 191 -8.04 -11.33 4.17
N LEU A 192 -8.33 -10.49 5.17
CA LEU A 192 -7.39 -9.47 5.65
C LEU A 192 -6.13 -10.09 6.26
N LEU A 193 -6.28 -11.12 7.09
CA LEU A 193 -5.16 -11.82 7.72
C LEU A 193 -4.33 -12.61 6.71
N THR A 194 -4.94 -13.15 5.65
CA THR A 194 -4.20 -13.79 4.56
C THR A 194 -3.33 -12.78 3.82
N ALA A 195 -3.90 -11.63 3.44
CA ALA A 195 -3.14 -10.56 2.79
C ALA A 195 -2.01 -10.05 3.69
N LEU A 196 -2.30 -9.81 4.98
CA LEU A 196 -1.29 -9.35 5.93
C LEU A 196 -0.16 -10.37 6.11
N ARG A 197 -0.48 -11.66 6.26
CA ARG A 197 0.52 -12.72 6.40
C ARG A 197 1.49 -12.72 5.21
N ASP A 198 0.96 -12.67 4.00
CA ASP A 198 1.80 -12.75 2.80
C ASP A 198 2.63 -11.46 2.61
N ILE A 199 2.08 -10.28 2.92
CA ILE A 199 2.84 -9.01 2.98
C ILE A 199 4.01 -9.11 3.96
N LEU A 200 3.79 -9.71 5.13
CA LEU A 200 4.85 -9.91 6.12
C LEU A 200 5.92 -10.88 5.63
N ASN A 201 5.54 -11.96 4.97
CA ASN A 201 6.49 -12.90 4.37
C ASN A 201 7.33 -12.18 3.30
N PHE A 202 6.71 -11.42 2.40
CA PHE A 202 7.44 -10.65 1.39
C PHE A 202 8.41 -9.62 1.97
N ALA A 203 8.01 -8.94 3.04
CA ALA A 203 8.89 -8.03 3.76
C ALA A 203 10.06 -8.77 4.43
N ASN A 204 9.80 -9.93 5.04
CA ASN A 204 10.83 -10.74 5.68
C ASN A 204 11.83 -11.28 4.64
N ASP A 205 11.35 -11.80 3.51
CA ASP A 205 12.19 -12.28 2.41
C ASP A 205 13.09 -11.19 1.82
N TYR A 206 12.66 -9.92 1.85
CA TYR A 206 13.52 -8.79 1.49
C TYR A 206 14.64 -8.61 2.52
N VAL A 207 14.31 -8.62 3.81
CA VAL A 207 15.28 -8.42 4.89
C VAL A 207 16.34 -9.52 4.91
N GLU A 208 15.93 -10.79 4.85
CA GLU A 208 16.86 -11.94 4.83
C GLU A 208 17.85 -11.83 3.66
N ARG A 209 17.35 -11.51 2.44
CA ARG A 209 18.22 -11.34 1.26
C ARG A 209 19.21 -10.19 1.38
N GLU A 210 18.87 -9.11 2.08
CA GLU A 210 19.79 -7.99 2.29
C GLU A 210 20.84 -8.33 3.35
N LEU A 211 20.46 -9.03 4.42
CA LEU A 211 21.41 -9.49 5.44
C LEU A 211 22.43 -10.48 4.88
N GLU A 212 22.01 -11.41 4.01
CA GLU A 212 22.91 -12.35 3.32
C GLU A 212 23.96 -11.63 2.44
N LYS A 213 23.64 -10.45 1.90
CA LYS A 213 24.59 -9.64 1.10
C LYS A 213 25.61 -8.91 1.97
N ASP A 214 25.21 -8.45 3.15
CA ASP A 214 26.10 -7.77 4.09
C ASP A 214 27.13 -8.72 4.72
N GLU A 215 26.84 -10.03 4.73
CA GLU A 215 27.73 -11.09 5.23
C GLU A 215 28.69 -11.67 4.17
N ALA A 216 28.50 -11.35 2.88
CA ALA A 216 29.26 -11.89 1.74
C ALA A 216 30.41 -10.97 1.28
#